data_AF-A0A2E8RMA8-F1
#
_entry.id   AF-A0A2E8RMA8-F1
#
_cell.length_a   1.000
_cell.length_b   1.000
_cell.length_c   1.000
_cell.angle_alpha   90.00
_cell.angle_beta   90.00
_cell.angle_gamma   90.00
#
_symmetry.space_group_name_H-M   'P 1'
#
loop_
_entity.id
_entity.type
_entity.pdbx_description
1 polymer ?
#
loop_
_entity_poly.entity_id
_entity_poly.type
_entity_poly.pdbx_seq_one_letter_code
_entity_poly.pdbx_strand_id
1 'polypeptide(L)'
;MDKPKIDLTQSGKNSASISVLEALRDRNDVNFENKTRDFLTTIDNGLLFETNYPDTDITCGRVLRFYFYTNIFLNQGQSELFSMDGTPFILEKSDRSNDSSSGQVIHQTNAVINLIGNMHFGNSELRNFLELYPNAIR
;
A
#
# COMPACT_ATOMS: atom_id res chain seq x y z
N MET A 1 -19.29 -54.46 -1.98
CA MET A 1 -18.05 -53.73 -1.64
C MET A 1 -17.38 -53.50 -2.99
N ASP A 2 -17.27 -52.31 -3.57
CA ASP A 2 -17.05 -50.96 -3.01
C ASP A 2 -17.83 -49.83 -3.74
N LYS A 3 -17.83 -48.66 -3.09
CA LYS A 3 -18.45 -47.36 -3.44
C LYS A 3 -17.79 -46.64 -4.66
N PRO A 4 -18.42 -45.58 -5.23
CA PRO A 4 -18.01 -44.98 -6.50
C PRO A 4 -16.80 -44.04 -6.36
N LYS A 5 -16.10 -43.76 -7.48
CA LYS A 5 -15.19 -42.60 -7.60
C LYS A 5 -15.80 -41.53 -8.50
N ILE A 6 -16.24 -40.46 -7.86
CA ILE A 6 -16.29 -39.10 -8.43
C ILE A 6 -14.90 -38.50 -8.18
N ASP A 7 -14.33 -37.81 -9.16
CA ASP A 7 -13.37 -36.71 -8.93
C ASP A 7 -13.59 -35.69 -10.06
N LEU A 8 -14.54 -34.77 -9.88
CA LEU A 8 -14.35 -33.41 -9.36
C LEU A 8 -13.31 -32.60 -10.19
N THR A 9 -13.88 -31.81 -11.10
CA THR A 9 -13.49 -30.42 -11.39
C THR A 9 -12.01 -30.05 -11.20
N GLN A 10 -11.32 -29.77 -12.30
CA GLN A 10 -10.41 -28.64 -12.32
C GLN A 10 -11.12 -27.46 -12.98
N SER A 11 -11.97 -26.80 -12.17
CA SER A 11 -12.21 -25.37 -12.36
C SER A 11 -10.86 -24.71 -12.16
N GLY A 12 -10.22 -24.35 -13.28
CA GLY A 12 -9.02 -23.53 -13.27
C GLY A 12 -9.36 -22.21 -12.59
N LYS A 13 -9.08 -22.12 -11.29
CA LYS A 13 -8.90 -20.83 -10.63
C LYS A 13 -7.68 -20.22 -11.32
N ASN A 14 -7.92 -19.25 -12.19
CA ASN A 14 -6.90 -18.28 -12.55
C ASN A 14 -6.46 -17.60 -11.25
N SER A 15 -5.40 -18.13 -10.64
CA SER A 15 -4.66 -17.46 -9.59
C SER A 15 -4.02 -16.26 -10.24
N ALA A 16 -4.73 -15.12 -10.28
CA ALA A 16 -4.13 -13.86 -10.65
C ALA A 16 -2.95 -13.66 -9.70
N SER A 17 -1.72 -13.76 -10.21
CA SER A 17 -0.51 -13.53 -9.46
C SER A 17 -0.59 -12.11 -8.88
N ILE A 18 -0.77 -12.00 -7.56
CA ILE A 18 -0.72 -10.71 -6.87
C ILE A 18 0.68 -10.15 -7.11
N SER A 19 0.74 -8.96 -7.71
CA SER A 19 2.00 -8.25 -7.91
C SER A 19 2.26 -7.38 -6.67
N VAL A 20 3.45 -7.53 -6.08
CA VAL A 20 3.84 -6.80 -4.87
C VAL A 20 5.03 -5.89 -5.18
N LEU A 21 4.94 -4.63 -4.75
CA LEU A 21 6.08 -3.71 -4.69
C LEU A 21 6.60 -3.70 -3.24
N GLU A 22 7.62 -4.52 -2.97
CA GLU A 22 8.17 -4.72 -1.62
C GLU A 22 8.72 -3.43 -1.01
N ALA A 23 8.59 -3.24 0.30
CA ALA A 23 9.21 -2.14 1.02
C ALA A 23 10.72 -2.10 0.73
N LEU A 24 11.29 -0.89 0.71
CA LEU A 24 12.70 -0.70 0.39
C LEU A 24 13.60 -0.79 1.63
N ARG A 25 13.00 -0.89 2.83
CA ARG A 25 13.69 -1.11 4.10
C ARG A 25 12.72 -1.51 5.21
N ASP A 26 13.30 -2.03 6.28
CA ASP A 26 12.60 -2.46 7.50
C ASP A 26 12.70 -1.43 8.62
N ARG A 27 11.64 -1.32 9.44
CA ARG A 27 11.62 -0.54 10.67
C ARG A 27 12.14 -1.39 11.84
N ASN A 28 13.46 -1.49 11.96
CA ASN A 28 14.09 -2.36 12.97
C ASN A 28 14.13 -1.77 14.40
N ASP A 29 13.79 -0.50 14.58
CA ASP A 29 13.79 0.22 15.86
C ASP A 29 12.41 0.21 16.56
N VAL A 30 11.52 -0.71 16.18
CA VAL A 30 10.23 -0.95 16.86
C VAL A 30 10.09 -2.42 17.25
N ASN A 31 9.34 -2.67 18.34
CA ASN A 31 9.11 -4.00 18.90
C ASN A 31 7.86 -4.69 18.36
N PHE A 32 7.62 -4.59 17.04
CA PHE A 32 6.61 -5.37 16.33
C PHE A 32 7.26 -6.58 15.66
N GLU A 33 6.51 -7.67 15.49
CA GLU A 33 6.99 -8.82 14.71
C GLU A 33 7.22 -8.42 13.25
N ASN A 34 6.24 -7.75 12.64
CA ASN A 34 6.39 -7.19 11.30
C ASN A 34 7.21 -5.90 11.35
N LYS A 35 8.15 -5.77 10.41
CA LYS A 35 9.00 -4.59 10.27
C LYS A 35 8.55 -3.66 9.14
N THR A 36 7.46 -4.02 8.48
CA THR A 36 6.82 -3.29 7.39
C THR A 36 5.32 -3.22 7.63
N ARG A 37 4.66 -2.39 6.82
CA ARG A 37 3.20 -2.31 6.68
C ARG A 37 2.82 -2.87 5.32
N ASP A 38 1.57 -3.32 5.19
CA ASP A 38 1.05 -3.79 3.91
C ASP A 38 -0.07 -2.86 3.44
N PHE A 39 0.15 -2.20 2.31
CA PHE A 39 -0.86 -1.42 1.63
C PHE A 39 -1.45 -2.23 0.48
N LEU A 40 -2.68 -2.69 0.65
CA LEU A 40 -3.46 -3.32 -0.40
C LEU A 40 -4.15 -2.22 -1.18
N THR A 41 -4.06 -2.25 -2.50
CA THR A 41 -4.65 -1.23 -3.38
C THR A 41 -5.43 -1.86 -4.53
N THR A 42 -6.52 -1.20 -4.90
CA THR A 42 -7.25 -1.52 -6.13
C THR A 42 -6.50 -1.11 -7.41
N ILE A 43 -5.38 -0.37 -7.30
CA ILE A 43 -4.52 -0.04 -8.44
C ILE A 43 -3.85 -1.33 -8.92
N ASP A 44 -4.02 -1.66 -10.18
CA ASP A 44 -3.50 -2.88 -10.80
C ASP A 44 -2.13 -2.68 -11.46
N ASN A 45 -1.89 -1.50 -12.03
CA ASN A 45 -0.65 -1.15 -12.71
C ASN A 45 0.37 -0.52 -11.75
N GLY A 46 1.34 -1.31 -11.33
CA GLY A 46 2.44 -0.87 -10.46
C GLY A 46 3.27 0.29 -11.02
N LEU A 47 3.37 0.46 -12.34
CA LEU A 47 4.11 1.57 -12.96
C LEU A 47 3.52 2.93 -12.63
N LEU A 48 2.25 3.00 -12.23
CA LEU A 48 1.64 4.25 -11.80
C LEU A 48 2.28 4.81 -10.51
N PHE A 49 2.91 3.95 -9.70
CA PHE A 49 3.68 4.37 -8.52
C PHE A 49 5.00 5.06 -8.87
N GLU A 50 5.40 5.10 -10.15
CA GLU A 50 6.49 5.95 -10.64
C GLU A 50 6.05 7.42 -10.84
N THR A 51 4.78 7.75 -10.59
CA THR A 51 4.29 9.14 -10.55
C THR A 51 4.99 9.91 -9.43
N ASN A 52 5.59 11.06 -9.77
CA ASN A 52 6.17 11.96 -8.77
C ASN A 52 5.12 12.40 -7.75
N TYR A 53 5.48 12.36 -6.49
CA TYR A 53 4.65 12.86 -5.42
C TYR A 53 4.69 14.40 -5.42
N PRO A 54 3.55 15.09 -5.31
CA PRO A 54 3.49 16.55 -5.47
C PRO A 54 4.49 17.29 -4.59
N ASP A 55 5.12 18.31 -5.17
CA ASP A 55 6.13 19.16 -4.52
C ASP A 55 7.37 18.40 -4.01
N THR A 56 7.64 17.24 -4.59
CA THR A 56 8.87 16.46 -4.36
C THR A 56 9.50 15.98 -5.66
N ASP A 57 10.74 15.53 -5.59
CA ASP A 57 11.48 14.90 -6.69
C ASP A 57 11.45 13.36 -6.64
N ILE A 58 10.61 12.78 -5.78
CA ILE A 58 10.51 11.34 -5.56
C ILE A 58 9.12 10.80 -5.90
N THR A 59 9.07 9.52 -6.26
CA THR A 59 7.85 8.86 -6.70
C THR A 59 6.95 8.46 -5.53
N CYS A 60 5.64 8.35 -5.77
CA CYS A 60 4.67 7.85 -4.79
C CYS A 60 5.08 6.48 -4.23
N GLY A 61 5.60 5.60 -5.09
CA GLY A 61 6.15 4.31 -4.68
C GLY A 61 7.33 4.46 -3.72
N ARG A 62 8.26 5.39 -4.00
CA ARG A 62 9.40 5.64 -3.11
C ARG A 62 8.97 6.24 -1.77
N VAL A 63 7.99 7.16 -1.76
CA VAL A 63 7.41 7.71 -0.53
C VAL A 63 6.95 6.57 0.38
N LEU A 64 6.05 5.71 -0.10
CA LEU A 64 5.50 4.61 0.69
C LEU A 64 6.55 3.57 1.07
N ARG A 65 7.33 3.09 0.10
CA ARG A 65 8.21 1.93 0.29
C ARG A 65 9.46 2.25 1.10
N PHE A 66 10.01 3.46 1.01
CA PHE A 66 11.24 3.84 1.71
C PHE A 66 10.99 4.62 3.00
N TYR A 67 10.13 5.63 2.96
CA TYR A 67 9.93 6.54 4.11
C TYR A 67 8.91 5.99 5.09
N PHE A 68 7.93 5.22 4.62
CA PHE A 68 6.84 4.69 5.44
C PHE A 68 6.85 3.15 5.59
N TYR A 69 7.92 2.49 5.13
CA TYR A 69 8.16 1.05 5.33
C TYR A 69 6.99 0.17 4.83
N THR A 70 6.43 0.52 3.68
CA THR A 70 5.17 -0.08 3.20
C THR A 70 5.38 -0.93 1.96
N ASN A 71 4.98 -2.20 2.03
CA ASN A 71 4.77 -3.07 0.88
C ASN A 71 3.49 -2.62 0.16
N ILE A 72 3.45 -2.71 -1.17
CA ILE A 72 2.26 -2.35 -1.96
C ILE A 72 1.75 -3.58 -2.72
N PHE A 73 0.60 -4.09 -2.31
CA PHE A 73 -0.08 -5.21 -2.94
C PHE A 73 -1.09 -4.68 -3.97
N LEU A 74 -0.82 -4.96 -5.25
CA LEU A 74 -1.60 -4.44 -6.37
C LEU A 74 -2.82 -5.32 -6.68
N ASN A 75 -3.79 -4.75 -7.39
CA ASN A 75 -4.97 -5.44 -7.90
C ASN A 75 -5.78 -6.17 -6.81
N GLN A 76 -6.00 -5.49 -5.69
CA GLN A 76 -6.77 -5.98 -4.56
C GLN A 76 -8.24 -5.53 -4.66
N GLY A 77 -9.14 -6.22 -3.97
CA GLY A 77 -10.57 -5.90 -4.00
C GLY A 77 -10.94 -4.58 -3.32
N GLN A 78 -10.06 -4.09 -2.44
CA GLN A 78 -10.27 -2.88 -1.65
C GLN A 78 -8.91 -2.25 -1.31
N SER A 79 -8.90 -0.92 -1.14
CA SER A 79 -7.74 -0.21 -0.62
C SER A 79 -7.75 -0.23 0.91
N GLU A 80 -6.73 -0.82 1.53
CA GLU A 80 -6.59 -0.94 2.98
C GLU A 80 -5.12 -0.99 3.39
N LEU A 81 -4.82 -0.47 4.57
CA LEU A 81 -3.48 -0.52 5.17
C LEU A 81 -3.51 -1.44 6.39
N PHE A 82 -2.62 -2.43 6.43
CA PHE A 82 -2.28 -3.16 7.65
C PHE A 82 -1.08 -2.48 8.31
N SER A 83 -1.25 -2.03 9.55
CA SER A 83 -0.13 -1.52 10.36
C SER A 83 0.85 -2.64 10.74
N MET A 84 1.99 -2.28 11.31
CA MET A 84 3.03 -3.24 11.73
C MET A 84 2.54 -4.23 12.79
N ASP A 85 1.53 -3.88 13.59
CA ASP A 85 0.89 -4.80 14.53
C ASP A 85 -0.23 -5.65 13.90
N GLY A 86 -0.47 -5.51 12.59
CA GLY A 86 -1.49 -6.24 11.85
C GLY A 86 -2.88 -5.61 11.90
N THR A 87 -3.07 -4.47 12.57
CA THR A 87 -4.38 -3.79 12.59
C THR A 87 -4.75 -3.29 11.18
N PRO A 88 -5.92 -3.67 10.62
CA PRO A 88 -6.36 -3.20 9.31
C PRO A 88 -7.07 -1.84 9.41
N PHE A 89 -6.83 -1.00 8.40
CA PHE A 89 -7.46 0.29 8.23
C PHE A 89 -7.95 0.43 6.79
N ILE A 90 -9.27 0.46 6.62
CA ILE A 90 -9.89 0.69 5.32
C ILE A 90 -9.63 2.13 4.88
N LEU A 91 -9.09 2.31 3.67
CA LEU A 91 -9.04 3.62 3.05
C LEU A 91 -10.40 3.90 2.40
N GLU A 92 -11.00 5.02 2.77
CA GLU A 92 -12.26 5.45 2.15
C GLU A 92 -12.06 5.60 0.65
N LYS A 93 -13.02 5.07 -0.13
CA LYS A 93 -13.08 5.36 -1.56
C LYS A 93 -13.38 6.84 -1.70
N SER A 94 -12.47 7.58 -2.32
CA SER A 94 -12.84 8.89 -2.84
C SER A 94 -13.81 8.70 -4.01
N ASP A 95 -14.83 9.54 -4.13
CA ASP A 95 -15.75 9.64 -5.28
C ASP A 95 -15.05 10.08 -6.60
N ARG A 96 -13.73 9.91 -6.68
CA ARG A 96 -12.84 10.31 -7.77
C ARG A 96 -12.74 9.26 -8.87
N SER A 97 -13.86 8.63 -9.21
CA SER A 97 -13.96 7.66 -10.33
C SER A 97 -13.59 8.26 -11.69
N ASN A 98 -13.46 9.59 -11.79
CA ASN A 98 -13.09 10.33 -12.98
C ASN A 98 -11.66 10.90 -12.94
N ASP A 99 -10.86 10.58 -11.94
CA ASP A 99 -9.49 11.09 -11.84
C ASP A 99 -8.56 10.35 -12.81
N SER A 100 -7.51 11.05 -13.25
CA SER A 100 -6.42 10.44 -14.00
C SER A 100 -5.76 9.33 -13.18
N SER A 101 -5.14 8.36 -13.86
CA SER A 101 -4.42 7.27 -13.17
C SER A 101 -3.35 7.80 -12.20
N SER A 102 -2.71 8.92 -12.51
CA SER A 102 -1.76 9.60 -11.62
C SER A 102 -2.42 10.25 -10.40
N GLY A 103 -3.56 10.92 -10.58
CA GLY A 103 -4.32 11.53 -9.48
C GLY A 103 -4.80 10.50 -8.45
N GLN A 104 -5.24 9.32 -8.91
CA GLN A 104 -5.61 8.21 -8.03
C GLN A 104 -4.45 7.73 -7.16
N VAL A 105 -3.25 7.58 -7.73
CA VAL A 105 -2.06 7.12 -6.98
C VAL A 105 -1.61 8.15 -5.96
N ILE A 106 -1.59 9.43 -6.35
CA ILE A 106 -1.26 10.54 -5.44
C ILE A 106 -2.25 10.56 -4.27
N HIS A 107 -3.55 10.49 -4.56
CA HIS A 107 -4.60 10.47 -3.54
C HIS A 107 -4.43 9.30 -2.56
N GLN A 108 -4.22 8.08 -3.07
CA GLN A 108 -4.01 6.92 -2.20
C GLN A 108 -2.72 7.05 -1.39
N THR A 109 -1.66 7.62 -1.97
CA THR A 109 -0.41 7.91 -1.25
C THR A 109 -0.68 8.89 -0.10
N ASN A 110 -1.40 9.99 -0.34
CA ASN A 110 -1.81 10.95 0.70
C ASN A 110 -2.59 10.26 1.81
N ALA A 111 -3.60 9.46 1.46
CA ALA A 111 -4.44 8.77 2.43
C ALA A 111 -3.60 7.85 3.34
N VAL A 112 -2.67 7.08 2.77
CA VAL A 112 -1.77 6.20 3.53
C VAL A 112 -0.84 7.00 4.43
N ILE A 113 -0.16 8.04 3.93
CA ILE A 113 0.79 8.79 4.77
C ILE A 113 0.09 9.56 5.90
N ASN A 114 -1.13 10.06 5.66
CA ASN A 114 -1.92 10.76 6.68
C ASN A 114 -2.40 9.77 7.74
N LEU A 115 -2.86 8.59 7.33
CA LEU A 115 -3.24 7.52 8.25
C LEU A 115 -2.05 7.08 9.11
N ILE A 116 -0.89 6.82 8.51
CA ILE A 116 0.33 6.45 9.24
C ILE A 116 0.79 7.60 10.15
N GLY A 117 0.73 8.84 9.68
CA GLY A 117 1.11 10.04 10.45
C GLY A 117 0.28 10.26 11.71
N ASN A 118 -0.94 9.71 11.77
CA ASN A 118 -1.81 9.71 12.95
C ASN A 118 -1.52 8.54 13.91
N MET A 119 -0.66 7.60 13.55
CA MET A 119 -0.18 6.52 14.44
C MET A 119 1.00 7.00 15.29
N HIS A 120 1.19 6.41 16.47
CA HIS A 120 2.25 6.81 17.40
C HIS A 120 3.66 6.84 16.76
N PHE A 121 4.10 5.71 16.19
CA PHE A 121 5.41 5.64 15.51
C PHE A 121 5.41 6.34 14.15
N GLY A 122 4.31 6.22 13.41
CA GLY A 122 4.18 6.82 12.07
C GLY A 122 4.19 8.34 12.06
N ASN A 123 3.81 8.99 13.16
CA ASN A 123 3.96 10.44 13.32
C ASN A 123 5.41 10.90 13.14
N SER A 124 6.37 10.16 13.71
CA SER A 124 7.79 10.46 13.57
C SER A 124 8.29 10.25 12.14
N GLU A 125 7.77 9.24 11.43
CA GLU A 125 8.07 8.97 10.02
C GLU A 125 7.59 10.12 9.13
N LEU A 126 6.35 10.58 9.35
CA LEU A 126 5.79 11.73 8.64
C LEU A 126 6.57 13.01 8.94
N ARG A 127 6.94 13.26 10.20
CA ARG A 127 7.74 14.44 10.55
C ARG A 127 9.09 14.43 9.84
N ASN A 128 9.81 13.31 9.90
CA ASN A 128 11.12 13.19 9.23
C ASN A 128 11.00 13.33 7.71
N PHE A 129 9.91 12.82 7.12
CA PHE A 129 9.63 13.01 5.70
C PHE A 129 9.43 14.50 5.36
N LEU A 130 8.61 15.21 6.14
CA LEU A 130 8.34 16.63 5.92
C LEU A 130 9.53 17.55 6.26
N GLU A 131 10.47 17.12 7.09
CA GLU A 131 11.74 17.83 7.27
C GLU A 131 12.58 17.85 5.98
N LEU A 132 12.50 16.78 5.17
CA LEU A 132 13.18 16.70 3.87
C LEU A 132 12.36 17.35 2.75
N TYR A 133 11.02 17.26 2.85
CA TYR A 133 10.07 17.73 1.85
C TYR A 133 8.99 18.62 2.48
N PRO A 134 9.34 19.84 2.90
CA PRO A 134 8.45 20.70 3.71
C PRO A 134 7.19 21.18 2.96
N ASN A 135 7.21 21.13 1.63
CA ASN A 135 6.10 21.56 0.78
C ASN A 135 5.21 20.41 0.31
N ALA A 136 5.53 19.16 0.65
CA ALA A 136 4.76 18.00 0.22
C ALA A 136 3.30 18.10 0.70
N ILE A 137 2.36 17.91 -0.24
CA ILE A 137 0.92 18.09 0.01
C ILE A 137 0.37 16.99 0.91
N ARG A 138 -0.50 17.34 1.85
CA ARG A 138 -1.31 16.38 2.64
C ARG A 138 -2.65 16.11 2.01
#